data_AF-A0A3D2S9S0-F1
#
_entry.id   AF-A0A3D2S9S0-F1
#
_cell.length_a   1.000
_cell.length_b   1.000
_cell.length_c   1.000
_cell.angle_alpha   90.00
_cell.angle_beta   90.00
_cell.angle_gamma   90.00
#
_symmetry.space_group_name_H-M   'P 1'
#
loop_
_entity.id
_entity.type
_entity.pdbx_description
1 polymer ?
#
loop_
_entity_poly.entity_id
_entity_poly.type
_entity_poly.pdbx_seq_one_letter_code
_entity_poly.pdbx_strand_id
1 'polypeptide(L)'
;GQLNSVGQLGSPYAVADYQAVNPEFGDMQDFQELVDAAHERGIAVILDWVANHTAWDNPWISNTSWYTQDAAGNIVSPPGTGWNDVADLNFDNAAMRRAMIDALSFWVTNTGIDG
;
A
#
# COMPACT_ATOMS: atom_id res chain seq x y z
N GLY A 1 2.88 -7.23 4.29
CA GLY A 1 3.79 -8.14 3.58
C GLY A 1 4.39 -9.08 4.58
N GLN A 2 4.71 -10.29 4.16
CA GLN A 2 5.28 -11.34 5.01
C GLN A 2 6.81 -11.35 4.92
N LEU A 3 7.38 -10.95 3.78
CA LEU A 3 8.83 -10.91 3.61
C LEU A 3 9.45 -9.81 4.47
N ASN A 4 10.49 -10.18 5.24
CA ASN A 4 11.19 -9.33 6.22
C ASN A 4 10.27 -8.75 7.31
N SER A 5 9.08 -9.33 7.51
CA SER A 5 8.07 -8.84 8.45
C SER A 5 8.59 -8.74 9.89
N VAL A 6 8.14 -7.70 10.59
CA VAL A 6 8.34 -7.54 12.02
C VAL A 6 7.12 -8.08 12.77
N GLY A 7 7.35 -9.00 13.72
CA GLY A 7 6.28 -9.63 14.50
C GLY A 7 5.65 -10.84 13.80
N GLN A 8 4.59 -11.42 14.40
CA GLN A 8 3.97 -12.64 13.87
C GLN A 8 3.06 -12.41 12.66
N LEU A 9 2.41 -11.24 12.58
CA LEU A 9 1.45 -10.90 11.51
C LEU A 9 2.05 -9.93 10.47
N GLY A 10 3.16 -9.27 10.81
CA GLY A 10 3.72 -8.17 10.04
C GLY A 10 3.03 -6.83 10.34
N SER A 11 3.69 -5.74 9.93
CA SER A 11 3.14 -4.39 10.06
C SER A 11 2.08 -4.15 8.96
N PRO A 12 0.91 -3.57 9.27
CA PRO A 12 -0.05 -3.14 8.25
C PRO A 12 0.51 -2.03 7.34
N TYR A 13 1.56 -1.34 7.79
CA TYR A 13 2.27 -0.32 7.01
C TYR A 13 3.23 -0.92 5.96
N ALA A 14 3.51 -2.23 6.03
CA ALA A 14 4.22 -2.94 4.97
C ALA A 14 3.22 -3.45 3.92
N VAL A 15 2.78 -2.58 3.01
CA VAL A 15 1.71 -2.91 2.04
C VAL A 15 2.18 -3.89 0.96
N ALA A 16 1.55 -5.08 0.90
CA ALA A 16 1.87 -6.10 -0.11
C ALA A 16 1.09 -5.92 -1.42
N ASP A 17 -0.15 -5.41 -1.35
CA ASP A 17 -0.98 -5.12 -2.52
C ASP A 17 -1.85 -3.89 -2.22
N TYR A 18 -1.75 -2.87 -3.06
CA TYR A 18 -2.50 -1.62 -2.88
C TYR A 18 -3.98 -1.73 -3.29
N GLN A 19 -4.40 -2.81 -3.96
CA GLN A 19 -5.76 -2.96 -4.50
C GLN A 19 -6.50 -4.16 -3.92
N ALA A 20 -5.99 -4.76 -2.85
CA ALA A 20 -6.60 -5.89 -2.16
C ALA A 20 -6.93 -5.57 -0.70
N VAL A 21 -7.95 -6.25 -0.18
CA VAL A 21 -8.27 -6.27 1.25
C VAL A 21 -7.38 -7.31 1.93
N ASN A 22 -6.84 -7.00 3.13
CA ASN A 22 -6.13 -7.99 3.93
C ASN A 22 -7.12 -9.12 4.32
N PRO A 23 -6.85 -10.40 4.00
CA PRO A 23 -7.73 -11.51 4.34
C PRO A 23 -8.05 -11.66 5.83
N GLU A 24 -7.24 -11.08 6.74
CA GLU A 24 -7.56 -11.03 8.17
C GLU A 24 -8.80 -10.18 8.48
N PHE A 25 -9.19 -9.27 7.58
CA PHE A 25 -10.34 -8.38 7.72
C PHE A 25 -11.53 -8.75 6.81
N GLY A 26 -11.41 -9.82 6.03
CA GLY A 26 -12.43 -10.27 5.08
C GLY A 26 -12.01 -10.05 3.64
N ASP A 27 -12.98 -9.88 2.76
CA ASP A 27 -12.79 -9.65 1.33
C ASP A 27 -13.33 -8.29 0.87
N MET A 28 -13.34 -8.06 -0.45
CA MET A 28 -13.84 -6.81 -1.04
C MET A 28 -15.34 -6.61 -0.81
N GLN A 29 -16.13 -7.70 -0.73
CA GLN A 29 -17.55 -7.60 -0.42
C GLN A 29 -17.75 -7.16 1.02
N ASP A 30 -17.03 -7.76 1.97
CA ASP A 30 -17.09 -7.36 3.38
C ASP A 30 -16.72 -5.87 3.56
N PHE A 31 -15.69 -5.41 2.83
CA PHE A 31 -15.30 -4.00 2.84
C PHE A 31 -16.41 -3.09 2.27
N GLN A 32 -17.03 -3.47 1.15
CA GLN A 32 -18.14 -2.69 0.58
C GLN A 32 -19.32 -2.59 1.55
N GLU A 33 -19.68 -3.69 2.21
CA GLU A 33 -20.77 -3.70 3.20
C GLU A 33 -20.48 -2.74 4.37
N LEU A 34 -19.21 -2.63 4.80
CA LEU A 34 -18.80 -1.65 5.81
C LEU A 34 -18.99 -0.21 5.31
N VAL A 35 -18.55 0.09 4.09
CA VAL A 35 -18.67 1.43 3.51
C VAL A 35 -20.13 1.84 3.40
N ASP A 36 -20.97 0.96 2.83
CA ASP A 36 -22.40 1.21 2.66
C ASP A 36 -23.08 1.47 4.02
N ALA A 37 -22.79 0.64 5.02
CA ALA A 37 -23.34 0.80 6.36
C ALA A 37 -22.88 2.10 7.05
N ALA A 38 -21.64 2.54 6.80
CA ALA A 38 -21.15 3.83 7.30
C ALA A 38 -21.90 5.00 6.65
N HIS A 39 -22.07 4.96 5.32
CA HIS A 39 -22.78 5.99 4.56
C HIS A 39 -24.26 6.09 4.92
N GLU A 40 -24.95 4.97 5.16
CA GLU A 40 -26.34 4.95 5.68
C GLU A 40 -26.49 5.74 6.99
N ARG A 41 -25.40 5.85 7.76
CA ARG A 41 -25.33 6.56 9.04
C ARG A 41 -24.75 7.97 8.91
N GLY A 42 -24.45 8.42 7.70
CA GLY A 42 -23.82 9.72 7.43
C GLY A 42 -22.37 9.80 7.92
N ILE A 43 -21.66 8.68 8.01
CA ILE A 43 -20.26 8.59 8.43
C ILE A 43 -19.38 8.48 7.17
N ALA A 44 -18.35 9.31 7.08
CA ALA A 44 -17.34 9.21 6.04
C ALA A 44 -16.31 8.12 6.37
N VAL A 45 -15.84 7.41 5.35
CA VAL A 45 -14.79 6.38 5.45
C VAL A 45 -13.53 6.88 4.77
N ILE A 46 -12.43 6.90 5.51
CA ILE A 46 -11.10 7.30 5.03
C ILE A 46 -10.16 6.12 5.15
N LEU A 47 -9.35 5.86 4.12
CA LEU A 47 -8.29 4.87 4.17
C LEU A 47 -6.96 5.49 4.61
N ASP A 48 -6.21 4.75 5.44
CA ASP A 48 -4.81 5.10 5.72
C ASP A 48 -3.96 4.74 4.49
N TRP A 49 -3.45 5.75 3.80
CA TRP A 49 -2.74 5.57 2.53
C TRP A 49 -1.22 5.65 2.71
N VAL A 50 -0.57 4.47 2.75
CA VAL A 50 0.88 4.33 2.96
C VAL A 50 1.63 4.39 1.62
N ALA A 51 1.90 5.60 1.14
CA ALA A 51 2.48 5.82 -0.19
C ALA A 51 4.02 5.90 -0.22
N ASN A 52 4.71 5.98 0.92
CA ASN A 52 6.16 6.17 0.92
C ASN A 52 6.93 4.90 0.52
N HIS A 53 6.39 3.73 0.84
CA HIS A 53 7.11 2.46 0.74
C HIS A 53 6.12 1.31 0.58
N THR A 54 6.62 0.15 0.11
CA THR A 54 5.86 -1.10 0.03
C THR A 54 6.51 -2.18 0.89
N ALA A 55 5.82 -3.28 1.12
CA ALA A 55 6.50 -4.50 1.55
C ALA A 55 7.44 -5.04 0.45
N TRP A 56 8.42 -5.84 0.87
CA TRP A 56 9.38 -6.48 -0.03
C TRP A 56 8.78 -7.57 -0.94
N ASP A 57 7.60 -8.08 -0.62
CA ASP A 57 6.84 -9.04 -1.42
C ASP A 57 5.74 -8.37 -2.27
N ASN A 58 5.74 -7.03 -2.37
CA ASN A 58 4.82 -6.32 -3.24
C ASN A 58 5.14 -6.60 -4.73
N PRO A 59 4.13 -6.87 -5.59
CA PRO A 59 4.35 -7.11 -7.02
C PRO A 59 5.15 -6.03 -7.73
N TRP A 60 5.08 -4.78 -7.25
CA TRP A 60 5.81 -3.65 -7.83
C TRP A 60 7.33 -3.82 -7.73
N ILE A 61 7.86 -4.61 -6.79
CA ILE A 61 9.31 -4.87 -6.62
C ILE A 61 9.97 -5.37 -7.92
N SER A 62 9.21 -6.03 -8.79
CA SER A 62 9.67 -6.43 -10.13
C SER A 62 10.09 -5.24 -11.02
N ASN A 63 9.55 -4.04 -10.78
CA ASN A 63 9.90 -2.79 -11.43
C ASN A 63 10.95 -2.05 -10.59
N THR A 64 12.19 -2.53 -10.55
CA THR A 64 13.21 -2.02 -9.63
C THR A 64 13.44 -0.51 -9.70
N SER A 65 13.22 0.12 -10.86
CA SER A 65 13.34 1.58 -11.06
C SER A 65 12.25 2.41 -10.36
N TRP A 66 11.21 1.76 -9.83
CA TRP A 66 10.14 2.38 -9.04
C TRP A 66 10.55 2.58 -7.58
N TYR A 67 11.72 2.09 -7.18
CA TYR A 67 12.24 2.17 -5.83
C TYR A 67 13.53 2.96 -5.78
N THR A 68 13.85 3.52 -4.61
CA THR A 68 15.15 4.09 -4.32
C THR A 68 16.19 2.99 -4.36
N GLN A 69 17.33 3.28 -4.99
CA GLN A 69 18.43 2.33 -5.15
C GLN A 69 19.74 2.86 -4.58
N ASP A 70 20.57 1.96 -4.06
CA ASP A 70 21.95 2.26 -3.71
C ASP A 70 22.84 2.41 -4.96
N ALA A 71 24.13 2.72 -4.76
CA ALA A 71 25.09 2.88 -5.85
C ALA A 71 25.34 1.59 -6.67
N ALA A 72 24.97 0.42 -6.13
CA ALA A 72 25.06 -0.87 -6.81
C ALA A 72 23.74 -1.26 -7.51
N GLY A 73 22.70 -0.43 -7.42
CA GLY A 73 21.39 -0.68 -8.02
C GLY A 73 20.47 -1.55 -7.17
N ASN A 74 20.83 -1.84 -5.90
CA ASN A 74 19.96 -2.60 -5.00
C ASN A 74 18.87 -1.68 -4.46
N ILE A 75 17.64 -2.20 -4.37
CA ILE A 75 16.53 -1.51 -3.69
C ILE A 75 16.89 -1.35 -2.21
N VAL A 76 16.58 -0.19 -1.63
CA VAL A 76 16.85 0.11 -0.22
C VAL A 76 15.56 0.37 0.56
N SER A 77 15.64 0.19 1.88
CA SER A 77 14.65 0.70 2.82
C SER A 77 14.77 2.22 3.02
N PRO A 78 13.74 2.90 3.53
CA PRO A 78 13.77 4.35 3.74
C PRO A 78 14.93 4.75 4.67
N PRO A 79 15.86 5.62 4.22
CA PRO A 79 17.10 5.88 4.95
C PRO A 79 16.85 6.57 6.29
N GLY A 80 17.56 6.14 7.34
CA GLY A 80 17.51 6.75 8.67
C GLY A 80 16.28 6.39 9.52
N THR A 81 15.39 5.53 9.03
CA THR A 81 14.14 5.15 9.72
C THR A 81 14.28 3.88 10.57
N GLY A 82 15.15 2.94 10.13
CA GLY A 82 15.22 1.59 10.69
C GLY A 82 14.11 0.64 10.22
N TRP A 83 13.25 1.06 9.29
CA TRP A 83 12.14 0.27 8.74
C TRP A 83 12.64 -0.71 7.67
N ASN A 84 13.30 -1.78 8.12
CA ASN A 84 13.92 -2.75 7.22
C ASN A 84 12.92 -3.74 6.58
N ASP A 85 11.66 -3.72 7.02
CA ASP A 85 10.58 -4.56 6.50
C ASP A 85 9.88 -3.99 5.27
N VAL A 86 10.31 -2.80 4.83
CA VAL A 86 9.72 -2.09 3.68
C VAL A 86 10.79 -1.57 2.71
N ALA A 87 10.41 -1.44 1.45
CA ALA A 87 11.21 -0.92 0.35
C ALA A 87 10.76 0.50 -0.01
N ASP A 88 11.72 1.43 -0.12
CA ASP A 88 11.47 2.86 -0.34
C ASP A 88 11.09 3.17 -1.79
N LEU A 89 9.97 3.84 -2.02
CA LEU A 89 9.50 4.18 -3.37
C LEU A 89 10.21 5.43 -3.90
N ASN A 90 10.57 5.38 -5.19
CA ASN A 90 11.20 6.49 -5.89
C ASN A 90 10.15 7.40 -6.56
N PHE A 91 9.82 8.51 -5.91
CA PHE A 91 8.83 9.48 -6.41
C PHE A 91 9.30 10.31 -7.62
N ASP A 92 10.55 10.23 -8.04
CA ASP A 92 10.97 10.82 -9.32
C ASP A 92 10.42 10.00 -10.51
N ASN A 93 10.14 8.70 -10.29
CA ASN A 93 9.61 7.82 -11.32
C ASN A 93 8.14 8.17 -11.66
N ALA A 94 7.91 8.67 -12.88
CA ALA A 94 6.58 9.08 -13.33
C ALA A 94 5.61 7.90 -13.51
N ALA A 95 6.10 6.72 -13.93
CA ALA A 95 5.27 5.54 -14.11
C ALA A 95 4.78 5.00 -12.75
N MET A 96 5.67 4.95 -11.76
CA MET A 96 5.31 4.60 -10.37
C MET A 96 4.26 5.56 -9.82
N ARG A 97 4.49 6.88 -9.94
CA ARG A 97 3.51 7.90 -9.49
C ARG A 97 2.15 7.72 -10.15
N ARG A 98 2.13 7.35 -11.43
CA ARG A 98 0.87 7.08 -12.13
C ARG A 98 0.16 5.84 -11.55
N ALA A 99 0.90 4.76 -11.34
CA ALA A 99 0.35 3.54 -10.72
C ALA A 99 -0.18 3.81 -9.29
N MET A 100 0.49 4.67 -8.51
CA MET A 100 0.03 5.11 -7.19
C MET A 100 -1.31 5.86 -7.25
N ILE A 101 -1.44 6.79 -8.21
CA ILE A 101 -2.70 7.52 -8.42
C ILE A 101 -3.81 6.56 -8.85
N ASP A 102 -3.51 5.64 -9.77
CA ASP A 102 -4.48 4.67 -10.27
C ASP A 102 -4.92 3.71 -9.13
N ALA A 103 -4.01 3.31 -8.24
CA ALA A 103 -4.31 2.47 -7.08
C ALA A 103 -5.19 3.19 -6.03
N LEU A 104 -4.92 4.46 -5.72
CA LEU A 104 -5.78 5.24 -4.83
C LEU A 104 -7.16 5.48 -5.46
N SER A 105 -7.16 5.82 -6.76
CA SER A 105 -8.39 6.09 -7.50
C SER A 105 -9.29 4.87 -7.56
N PHE A 106 -8.73 3.67 -7.67
CA PHE A 106 -9.48 2.42 -7.61
C PHE A 106 -10.40 2.34 -6.39
N TRP A 107 -9.90 2.66 -5.19
CA TRP A 107 -10.73 2.61 -3.98
C TRP A 107 -11.85 3.64 -4.02
N VAL A 108 -11.55 4.88 -4.37
CA VAL A 108 -12.56 5.95 -4.48
C VAL A 108 -13.64 5.58 -5.50
N THR A 109 -13.26 5.09 -6.67
CA THR A 109 -14.22 4.80 -7.76
C THR A 109 -14.97 3.50 -7.57
N ASN A 110 -14.36 2.48 -6.96
CA ASN A 110 -14.94 1.15 -6.90
C ASN A 110 -15.68 0.89 -5.59
N THR A 111 -15.29 1.57 -4.51
CA THR A 111 -15.87 1.34 -3.18
C THR A 111 -16.62 2.53 -2.62
N GLY A 112 -16.35 3.74 -3.15
CA GLY A 112 -17.04 4.96 -2.73
C GLY A 112 -16.48 5.61 -1.46
N ILE A 113 -15.30 5.19 -0.99
CA ILE A 113 -14.64 5.86 0.15
C ILE A 113 -14.45 7.37 -0.08
N ASP A 114 -14.34 8.11 1.02
CA ASP A 114 -14.44 9.57 1.05
C ASP A 114 -13.08 10.28 1.10
N GLY A 115 -11.99 9.55 1.35
CA GLY A 115 -10.63 10.09 1.43
C GLY A 115 -9.55 9.10 1.78
#